data_AF-A0A522X048-F1
#
_entry.id   AF-A0A522X048-F1
#
_cell.length_a   1.000
_cell.length_b   1.000
_cell.length_c   1.000
_cell.angle_alpha   90.00
_cell.angle_beta   90.00
_cell.angle_gamma   90.00
#
_symmetry.space_group_name_H-M   'P 1'
#
loop_
_entity.id
_entity.type
_entity.pdbx_description
1 polymer ?
#
loop_
_entity_poly.entity_id
_entity_poly.type
_entity_poly.pdbx_seq_one_letter_code
_entity_poly.pdbx_strand_id
1 'polypeptide(L)'
;IPNPYLEPRSLLLALADGFRVPLEKEIDQHLLLKGLTRALLECARNGQRALVCLDEAQAMPPESLEVLRLLTNLETEKRKLLQVVLFGQPELDERLRHHSIRQLRQRISFQYDLKGLDRDELERYLRHRLAVAGFAGETLFGKGVVGKLHSITGGTPRLVNIVAHKAMMLAFGEGRHQVLPKHIRDAAADTPETRRDWLRWLRRALRG
;
A
#
# COMPACT_ATOMS: atom_id res chain seq x y z
N ILE A 1 -9.67 -4.77 3.42
CA ILE A 1 -10.09 -6.19 3.20
C ILE A 1 -8.90 -6.92 2.58
N PRO A 2 -8.34 -8.00 3.19
CA PRO A 2 -7.08 -8.61 2.77
C PRO A 2 -7.21 -9.74 1.73
N ASN A 3 -8.26 -9.74 0.91
CA ASN A 3 -8.42 -10.72 -0.17
C ASN A 3 -8.19 -10.02 -1.53
N PRO A 4 -7.16 -10.38 -2.29
CA PRO A 4 -6.86 -9.74 -3.58
C PRO A 4 -7.86 -10.11 -4.69
N TYR A 5 -8.59 -11.23 -4.55
CA TYR A 5 -9.57 -11.70 -5.54
C TYR A 5 -11.00 -11.57 -4.98
N LEU A 6 -11.45 -10.32 -4.83
CA LEU A 6 -12.83 -10.04 -4.45
C LEU A 6 -13.68 -10.00 -5.71
N GLU A 7 -14.34 -11.11 -6.01
CA GLU A 7 -15.48 -11.11 -6.93
C GLU A 7 -16.61 -10.17 -6.43
N PRO A 8 -17.50 -9.68 -7.32
CA PRO A 8 -18.50 -8.67 -6.98
C PRO A 8 -19.33 -9.01 -5.73
N ARG A 9 -19.79 -10.26 -5.61
CA ARG A 9 -20.58 -10.72 -4.47
C ARG A 9 -19.75 -10.81 -3.19
N SER A 10 -18.52 -11.32 -3.29
CA SER A 10 -17.59 -11.43 -2.16
C SER A 10 -17.20 -10.06 -1.61
N LEU A 11 -17.03 -9.07 -2.48
CA LEU A 11 -16.82 -7.67 -2.08
C LEU A 11 -18.02 -7.16 -1.27
N LEU A 12 -19.24 -7.33 -1.79
CA LEU A 12 -20.45 -6.85 -1.11
C LEU A 12 -20.65 -7.52 0.25
N LEU A 13 -20.40 -8.83 0.34
CA LEU A 13 -20.48 -9.57 1.61
C LEU A 13 -19.44 -9.08 2.61
N ALA A 14 -18.20 -8.87 2.18
CA ALA A 14 -17.14 -8.36 3.04
C ALA A 14 -17.44 -6.94 3.54
N LEU A 15 -18.04 -6.09 2.70
CA LEU A 15 -18.50 -4.76 3.11
C LEU A 15 -19.66 -4.85 4.09
N ALA A 16 -20.67 -5.67 3.78
CA ALA A 16 -21.83 -5.85 4.65
C ALA A 16 -21.42 -6.36 6.04
N ASP A 17 -20.52 -7.34 6.11
CA ASP A 17 -19.94 -7.81 7.37
C ASP A 17 -19.18 -6.69 8.11
N GLY A 18 -18.33 -5.94 7.40
CA GLY A 18 -17.58 -4.81 7.97
C GLY A 18 -18.48 -3.69 8.52
N PHE A 19 -19.65 -3.46 7.90
CA PHE A 19 -20.66 -2.51 8.37
C PHE A 19 -21.72 -3.14 9.29
N ARG A 20 -21.52 -4.40 9.72
CA ARG A 20 -22.40 -5.15 10.63
C ARG A 20 -23.85 -5.26 10.12
N VAL A 21 -24.02 -5.37 8.81
CA VAL A 21 -25.31 -5.69 8.18
C VAL A 21 -25.64 -7.15 8.48
N PRO A 22 -26.85 -7.48 8.96
CA PRO A 22 -27.26 -8.87 9.18
C PRO A 22 -27.20 -9.66 7.87
N LEU A 23 -26.43 -10.76 7.87
CA LEU A 23 -26.27 -11.66 6.72
C LEU A 23 -27.07 -12.94 6.96
N GLU A 24 -28.18 -13.10 6.24
CA GLU A 24 -28.94 -14.36 6.21
C GLU A 24 -28.33 -15.34 5.20
N LYS A 25 -28.49 -16.65 5.42
CA LYS A 25 -27.85 -17.71 4.62
C LYS A 25 -28.17 -17.64 3.12
N GLU A 26 -29.31 -17.07 2.74
CA GLU A 26 -29.77 -16.92 1.35
C GLU A 26 -30.04 -15.46 0.99
N ILE A 27 -29.15 -14.55 1.40
CA ILE A 27 -29.30 -13.15 1.01
C ILE A 27 -28.98 -12.96 -0.48
N ASP A 28 -29.96 -12.45 -1.22
CA ASP A 28 -29.77 -12.02 -2.59
C ASP A 28 -28.94 -10.72 -2.64
N GLN A 29 -28.39 -10.41 -3.82
CA GLN A 29 -27.53 -9.24 -4.00
C GLN A 29 -28.27 -7.91 -3.79
N HIS A 30 -29.58 -7.85 -4.09
CA HIS A 30 -30.38 -6.65 -3.96
C HIS A 30 -30.63 -6.31 -2.48
N LEU A 31 -31.02 -7.30 -1.68
CA LEU A 31 -31.18 -7.23 -0.24
C LEU A 31 -29.86 -6.85 0.44
N LEU A 32 -28.75 -7.41 -0.02
CA LEU A 32 -27.41 -7.07 0.48
C LEU A 32 -27.06 -5.59 0.23
N LEU A 33 -27.28 -5.09 -0.99
CA LEU A 33 -27.07 -3.68 -1.32
C LEU A 33 -27.99 -2.75 -0.52
N LYS A 34 -29.26 -3.16 -0.33
CA LYS A 34 -30.23 -2.41 0.47
C LYS A 34 -29.82 -2.33 1.94
N GLY A 35 -29.38 -3.45 2.51
CA GLY A 35 -28.86 -3.52 3.88
C GLY A 35 -27.62 -2.65 4.07
N LEU A 36 -26.67 -2.72 3.14
CA LEU A 36 -25.46 -1.89 3.14
C LEU A 36 -25.81 -0.40 3.03
N THR A 37 -26.70 -0.03 2.11
CA THR A 37 -27.15 1.36 1.96
C THR A 37 -27.78 1.89 3.25
N ARG A 38 -28.62 1.09 3.91
CA ARG A 38 -29.21 1.45 5.20
C ARG A 38 -28.14 1.67 6.28
N ALA A 39 -27.18 0.76 6.41
CA ALA A 39 -26.10 0.89 7.38
C ALA A 39 -25.26 2.15 7.12
N LEU A 40 -24.91 2.45 5.87
CA LEU A 40 -24.18 3.66 5.51
C LEU A 40 -24.98 4.94 5.80
N LEU A 41 -26.29 4.94 5.58
CA LEU A 41 -27.18 6.04 5.95
C LEU A 41 -27.24 6.24 7.48
N GLU A 42 -27.28 5.15 8.25
CA GLU A 42 -27.25 5.20 9.72
C GLU A 42 -25.91 5.76 10.23
N CYS A 43 -24.77 5.30 9.68
CA CYS A 43 -23.46 5.91 9.96
C CYS A 43 -23.47 7.41 9.70
N ALA A 44 -23.98 7.83 8.55
CA ALA A 44 -24.08 9.25 8.21
C ALA A 44 -24.97 9.99 9.23
N ARG A 45 -26.18 9.49 9.53
CA ARG A 45 -27.08 10.09 10.52
C ARG A 45 -26.42 10.29 11.89
N ASN A 46 -25.55 9.37 12.29
CA ASN A 46 -24.77 9.44 13.52
C ASN A 46 -23.54 10.36 13.44
N GLY A 47 -23.38 11.11 12.34
CA GLY A 47 -22.24 12.00 12.12
C GLY A 47 -20.94 11.27 11.75
N GLN A 48 -20.98 9.96 11.55
CA GLN A 48 -19.82 9.14 11.23
C GLN A 48 -19.53 9.14 9.73
N ARG A 49 -18.26 8.90 9.37
CA ARG A 49 -17.81 8.73 7.99
C ARG A 49 -17.45 7.27 7.76
N ALA A 50 -18.09 6.63 6.79
CA ALA A 50 -17.73 5.27 6.38
C ALA A 50 -16.51 5.33 5.44
N LEU A 51 -15.45 4.60 5.79
CA LEU A 51 -14.22 4.50 5.02
C LEU A 51 -13.95 3.03 4.67
N VAL A 52 -13.72 2.76 3.39
CA VAL A 52 -13.35 1.44 2.87
C VAL A 52 -11.94 1.51 2.31
N CYS A 53 -11.04 0.73 2.90
CA CYS A 53 -9.67 0.55 2.44
C CYS A 53 -9.52 -0.80 1.74
N LEU A 54 -9.18 -0.75 0.45
CA LEU A 54 -8.98 -1.91 -0.41
C LEU A 54 -7.51 -1.99 -0.75
N ASP A 55 -6.85 -3.05 -0.29
CA ASP A 55 -5.46 -3.32 -0.59
C ASP A 55 -5.35 -4.25 -1.80
N GLU A 56 -4.22 -4.20 -2.50
CA GLU A 56 -3.96 -4.97 -3.72
C GLU A 56 -5.05 -4.80 -4.79
N ALA A 57 -5.59 -3.58 -4.96
CA ALA A 57 -6.70 -3.29 -5.85
C ALA A 57 -6.40 -3.61 -7.34
N GLN A 58 -5.12 -3.71 -7.73
CA GLN A 58 -4.72 -4.19 -9.05
C GLN A 58 -5.09 -5.67 -9.30
N ALA A 59 -5.39 -6.44 -8.27
CA ALA A 59 -5.84 -7.83 -8.41
C ALA A 59 -7.37 -7.94 -8.59
N MET A 60 -8.12 -6.87 -8.30
CA MET A 60 -9.58 -6.89 -8.38
C MET A 60 -10.08 -7.07 -9.83
N PRO A 61 -11.11 -7.92 -10.05
CA PRO A 61 -11.79 -8.01 -11.33
C PRO A 61 -12.46 -6.68 -11.74
N PRO A 62 -12.54 -6.35 -13.05
CA PRO A 62 -13.23 -5.16 -13.54
C PRO A 62 -14.68 -5.02 -13.05
N GLU A 63 -15.40 -6.14 -12.93
CA GLU A 63 -16.79 -6.20 -12.47
C GLU A 63 -16.91 -5.73 -11.00
N SER A 64 -15.89 -6.02 -10.18
CA SER A 64 -15.85 -5.59 -8.78
C SER A 64 -15.54 -4.10 -8.64
N LEU A 65 -14.70 -3.55 -9.53
CA LEU A 65 -14.48 -2.11 -9.64
C LEU A 65 -15.76 -1.38 -10.05
N GLU A 66 -16.58 -1.99 -10.91
CA GLU A 66 -17.88 -1.45 -11.28
C GLU A 66 -18.87 -1.45 -10.09
N VAL A 67 -18.86 -2.47 -9.25
CA VAL A 67 -19.62 -2.45 -7.99
C VAL A 67 -19.16 -1.30 -7.08
N LEU A 68 -17.85 -1.04 -6.96
CA LEU A 68 -17.35 0.11 -6.19
C LEU A 68 -17.82 1.45 -6.77
N ARG A 69 -17.90 1.55 -8.10
CA ARG A 69 -18.46 2.74 -8.75
C ARG A 69 -19.91 2.98 -8.32
N LEU A 70 -20.72 1.92 -8.24
CA LEU A 70 -22.11 2.03 -7.77
C LEU A 70 -22.19 2.46 -6.30
N LEU A 71 -21.35 1.89 -5.44
CA LEU A 71 -21.34 2.20 -4.01
C LEU A 71 -20.86 3.62 -3.70
N THR A 72 -19.88 4.13 -4.45
CA THR A 72 -19.38 5.52 -4.29
C THR A 72 -20.35 6.59 -4.78
N ASN A 73 -21.36 6.21 -5.59
CA ASN A 73 -22.47 7.10 -5.95
C ASN A 73 -23.48 7.26 -4.79
N LEU A 74 -23.44 6.42 -3.75
CA LEU A 74 -24.34 6.56 -2.61
C LEU A 74 -24.04 7.87 -1.86
N GLU A 75 -24.99 8.80 -1.91
CA GLU A 75 -24.87 10.10 -1.29
C GLU A 75 -26.23 10.61 -0.78
N THR A 76 -26.17 11.52 0.18
CA THR A 76 -27.29 12.39 0.55
C THR A 76 -27.09 13.74 -0.13
N GLU A 77 -28.11 14.59 -0.16
CA GLU A 77 -28.00 15.97 -0.68
C GLU A 77 -26.83 16.77 -0.09
N LYS A 78 -26.35 16.38 1.10
CA LYS A 78 -25.32 17.11 1.85
C LYS A 78 -23.94 16.45 1.83
N ARG A 79 -23.81 15.15 1.54
CA ARG A 79 -22.54 14.42 1.60
C ARG A 79 -22.58 13.01 1.00
N LYS A 80 -21.42 12.53 0.56
CA LYS A 80 -21.15 11.12 0.25
C LYS A 80 -21.34 10.22 1.48
N LEU A 81 -21.90 9.04 1.25
CA LEU A 81 -22.13 8.04 2.31
C LEU A 81 -20.94 7.10 2.50
N LEU A 82 -20.09 6.95 1.48
CA LEU A 82 -18.93 6.06 1.50
C LEU A 82 -17.71 6.76 0.90
N GLN A 83 -16.59 6.69 1.61
CA GLN A 83 -15.27 7.05 1.09
C GLN A 83 -14.46 5.78 0.82
N VAL A 84 -13.81 5.72 -0.33
CA VAL A 84 -13.01 4.56 -0.74
C VAL A 84 -11.57 4.99 -0.94
N VAL A 85 -10.64 4.21 -0.38
CA VAL A 85 -9.20 4.34 -0.60
C VAL A 85 -8.71 3.04 -1.22
N LEU A 86 -8.13 3.17 -2.41
CA LEU A 86 -7.55 2.05 -3.15
C LEU A 86 -6.03 2.09 -2.97
N PHE A 87 -5.47 0.99 -2.50
CA PHE A 87 -4.02 0.74 -2.50
C PHE A 87 -3.74 -0.32 -3.53
N GLY A 88 -2.67 -0.16 -4.28
CA GLY A 88 -2.26 -1.13 -5.27
C GLY A 88 -0.96 -0.75 -5.95
N GLN A 89 -0.52 -1.65 -6.81
CA GLN A 89 0.64 -1.44 -7.68
C GLN A 89 0.21 -0.61 -8.92
N PRO A 90 1.12 0.05 -9.67
CA PRO A 90 0.81 0.89 -10.82
C PRO A 90 0.09 0.21 -11.97
N GLU A 91 0.08 -1.12 -12.01
CA GLU A 91 -0.83 -1.91 -12.84
C GLU A 91 -2.30 -1.51 -12.62
N LEU A 92 -2.65 -1.01 -11.42
CA LEU A 92 -3.95 -0.41 -11.12
C LEU A 92 -4.20 0.84 -11.97
N ASP A 93 -3.22 1.71 -12.17
CA ASP A 93 -3.38 2.93 -12.98
C ASP A 93 -3.63 2.59 -14.44
N GLU A 94 -2.98 1.55 -14.96
CA GLU A 94 -3.22 1.02 -16.30
C GLU A 94 -4.64 0.46 -16.41
N ARG A 95 -5.09 -0.32 -15.41
CA ARG A 95 -6.47 -0.84 -15.36
C ARG A 95 -7.52 0.26 -15.28
N LEU A 96 -7.32 1.29 -14.46
CA LEU A 96 -8.25 2.41 -14.32
C LEU A 96 -8.39 3.23 -15.61
N ARG A 97 -7.40 3.17 -16.51
CA ARG A 97 -7.45 3.82 -17.84
C ARG A 97 -8.29 3.05 -18.86
N HIS A 98 -8.61 1.77 -18.63
CA HIS A 98 -9.46 1.01 -19.54
C HIS A 98 -10.85 1.67 -19.68
N HIS A 99 -11.38 1.64 -20.91
CA HIS A 99 -12.66 2.26 -21.24
C HIS A 99 -13.82 1.77 -20.36
N SER A 100 -13.83 0.49 -19.99
CA SER A 100 -14.85 -0.11 -19.11
C SER A 100 -14.83 0.44 -17.68
N ILE A 101 -13.67 0.90 -17.18
CA ILE A 101 -13.49 1.34 -15.79
C ILE A 101 -13.35 2.89 -15.70
N ARG A 102 -13.30 3.58 -16.85
CA ARG A 102 -13.10 5.03 -16.95
C ARG A 102 -14.02 5.85 -16.03
N GLN A 103 -15.25 5.40 -15.81
CA GLN A 103 -16.22 6.09 -14.95
C GLN A 103 -15.80 6.08 -13.48
N LEU A 104 -15.22 4.98 -12.98
CA LEU A 104 -14.65 4.94 -11.63
C LEU A 104 -13.45 5.88 -11.53
N ARG A 105 -12.57 5.90 -12.54
CA ARG A 105 -11.41 6.79 -12.57
C ARG A 105 -11.79 8.27 -12.45
N GLN A 106 -12.88 8.70 -13.10
CA GLN A 106 -13.39 10.07 -12.99
C GLN A 106 -13.88 10.46 -11.60
N ARG A 107 -14.12 9.49 -10.71
CA ARG A 107 -14.51 9.72 -9.32
C ARG A 107 -13.32 9.77 -8.35
N ILE A 108 -12.11 9.47 -8.82
CA ILE A 108 -10.91 9.55 -8.00
C ILE A 108 -10.57 11.03 -7.80
N SER A 109 -10.83 11.55 -6.60
CA SER A 109 -10.58 12.94 -6.25
C SER A 109 -9.12 13.22 -5.88
N PHE A 110 -8.40 12.18 -5.47
CA PHE A 110 -7.01 12.28 -5.04
C PHE A 110 -6.27 11.00 -5.45
N GLN A 111 -5.11 11.18 -6.09
CA GLN A 111 -4.20 10.11 -6.48
C GLN A 111 -2.80 10.50 -6.03
N TYR A 112 -2.07 9.56 -5.46
CA TYR A 112 -0.71 9.78 -4.98
C TYR A 112 0.15 8.54 -5.18
N ASP A 113 1.29 8.73 -5.83
CA ASP A 113 2.27 7.68 -6.06
C ASP A 113 3.32 7.70 -4.95
N LEU A 114 3.31 6.65 -4.11
CA LEU A 114 4.27 6.53 -3.02
C LEU A 114 5.66 6.17 -3.56
N LYS A 115 6.60 7.11 -3.49
CA LYS A 115 7.99 6.92 -3.92
C LYS A 115 8.82 6.27 -2.81
N GLY A 116 10.00 5.76 -3.19
CA GLY A 116 11.01 5.35 -2.21
C GLY A 116 11.45 6.52 -1.34
N LEU A 117 11.92 6.20 -0.13
CA LEU A 117 12.42 7.18 0.83
C LEU A 117 13.61 7.94 0.24
N ASP A 118 13.64 9.26 0.38
CA ASP A 118 14.85 10.01 0.08
C ASP A 118 15.98 9.69 1.08
N ARG A 119 17.15 10.33 0.93
CA ARG A 119 18.31 10.04 1.79
C ARG A 119 18.08 10.41 3.25
N ASP A 120 17.39 11.53 3.51
CA ASP A 120 17.17 12.06 4.86
C ASP A 120 16.02 11.28 5.54
N GLU A 121 15.00 10.92 4.78
CA GLU A 121 13.95 9.98 5.18
C GLU A 121 14.52 8.60 5.48
N LEU A 122 15.45 8.10 4.66
CA LEU A 122 16.12 6.82 4.90
C LEU A 122 16.95 6.84 6.18
N GLU A 123 17.69 7.90 6.44
CA GLU A 123 18.46 8.05 7.69
C GLU A 123 17.52 8.02 8.91
N ARG A 124 16.43 8.79 8.86
CA ARG A 124 15.39 8.80 9.92
C ARG A 124 14.73 7.44 10.08
N TYR A 125 14.43 6.76 8.97
CA TYR A 125 13.83 5.43 8.96
C TYR A 125 14.73 4.41 9.66
N LEU A 126 16.02 4.36 9.30
CA LEU A 126 16.98 3.46 9.94
C LEU A 126 17.13 3.75 11.43
N ARG A 127 17.26 5.04 11.81
CA ARG A 127 17.36 5.43 13.22
C ARG A 127 16.13 5.00 14.01
N HIS A 128 14.94 5.23 13.47
CA HIS A 128 13.69 4.81 14.11
C HIS A 128 13.62 3.27 14.27
N ARG A 129 13.93 2.51 13.21
CA ARG A 129 13.94 1.04 13.24
C ARG A 129 14.93 0.48 14.26
N LEU A 130 16.12 1.08 14.37
CA LEU A 130 17.12 0.72 15.36
C LEU A 130 16.68 1.03 16.79
N ALA A 131 16.07 2.20 17.00
CA ALA A 131 15.52 2.58 18.30
C ALA A 131 14.41 1.60 18.75
N VAL A 132 13.51 1.20 17.85
CA VAL A 132 12.48 0.19 18.13
C VAL A 132 13.09 -1.18 18.47
N ALA A 133 14.25 -1.51 17.89
CA ALA A 133 14.99 -2.72 18.20
C ALA A 133 15.83 -2.63 19.50
N GLY A 134 15.76 -1.51 20.23
CA GLY A 134 16.49 -1.30 21.49
C GLY A 134 17.95 -0.85 21.32
N PHE A 135 18.37 -0.45 20.12
CA PHE A 135 19.72 0.06 19.90
C PHE A 135 19.83 1.50 20.44
N ALA A 136 20.68 1.70 21.44
CA ALA A 136 20.96 2.99 22.08
C ALA A 136 22.34 3.57 21.75
N GLY A 137 23.09 2.95 20.82
CA GLY A 137 24.41 3.44 20.40
C GLY A 137 24.33 4.66 19.48
N GLU A 138 25.43 5.40 19.37
CA GLU A 138 25.44 6.69 18.65
C GLU A 138 25.22 6.56 17.14
N THR A 139 25.91 5.64 16.44
CA THR A 139 25.77 5.53 14.97
C THR A 139 26.17 4.14 14.45
N LEU A 140 25.20 3.31 14.09
CA LEU A 140 25.43 2.02 13.40
C LEU A 140 25.61 2.17 11.88
N PHE A 141 24.85 3.09 11.27
CA PHE A 141 24.92 3.43 9.85
C PHE A 141 25.36 4.88 9.68
N GLY A 142 26.65 5.09 9.37
CA GLY A 142 27.16 6.44 9.08
C GLY A 142 26.62 7.01 7.76
N LYS A 143 26.72 8.32 7.57
CA LYS A 143 26.21 9.03 6.36
C LYS A 143 26.64 8.41 5.04
N GLY A 144 27.91 7.99 4.93
CA GLY A 144 28.42 7.31 3.73
C GLY A 144 27.77 5.95 3.47
N VAL A 145 27.37 5.24 4.52
CA VAL A 145 26.65 3.95 4.45
C VAL A 145 25.20 4.16 4.07
N VAL A 146 24.53 5.15 4.66
CA VAL A 146 23.17 5.55 4.28
C VAL A 146 23.12 5.95 2.80
N GLY A 147 24.05 6.77 2.35
CA GLY A 147 24.14 7.17 0.94
C GLY A 147 24.37 5.98 0.00
N LYS A 148 25.22 5.02 0.40
CA LYS A 148 25.45 3.80 -0.38
C LYS A 148 24.21 2.90 -0.42
N LEU A 149 23.55 2.71 0.72
CA LEU A 149 22.32 1.94 0.85
C LEU A 149 21.20 2.55 0.01
N HIS A 150 21.01 3.87 0.07
CA HIS A 150 20.06 4.58 -0.79
C HIS A 150 20.39 4.38 -2.27
N SER A 151 21.66 4.47 -2.69
CA SER A 151 22.03 4.30 -4.11
C SER A 151 21.71 2.92 -4.67
N ILE A 152 21.73 1.88 -3.81
CA ILE A 152 21.46 0.49 -4.19
C ILE A 152 19.96 0.17 -4.16
N THR A 153 19.27 0.68 -3.15
CA THR A 153 17.86 0.35 -2.86
C THR A 153 16.87 1.38 -3.38
N GLY A 154 17.35 2.55 -3.82
CA GLY A 154 16.60 3.77 -4.11
C GLY A 154 15.51 4.09 -3.11
N GLY A 155 15.78 3.80 -1.83
CA GLY A 155 14.89 4.14 -0.73
C GLY A 155 13.71 3.19 -0.53
N THR A 156 13.60 2.08 -1.28
CA THR A 156 12.51 1.11 -1.09
C THR A 156 12.63 0.45 0.29
N PRO A 157 11.69 0.66 1.23
CA PRO A 157 11.84 0.20 2.62
C PRO A 157 12.09 -1.31 2.76
N ARG A 158 11.43 -2.13 1.93
CA ARG A 158 11.65 -3.58 1.91
C ARG A 158 13.09 -3.94 1.53
N LEU A 159 13.62 -3.35 0.46
CA LEU A 159 15.00 -3.60 0.01
C LEU A 159 16.02 -3.04 1.02
N VAL A 160 15.75 -1.86 1.56
CA VAL A 160 16.54 -1.24 2.64
C VAL A 160 16.69 -2.22 3.80
N ASN A 161 15.58 -2.80 4.28
CA ASN A 161 15.62 -3.74 5.40
C ASN A 161 16.42 -5.00 5.10
N ILE A 162 16.24 -5.59 3.91
CA ILE A 162 16.96 -6.80 3.51
C ILE A 162 18.47 -6.54 3.46
N VAL A 163 18.88 -5.49 2.75
CA VAL A 163 20.30 -5.15 2.59
C VAL A 163 20.92 -4.70 3.91
N ALA A 164 20.21 -3.90 4.71
CA ALA A 164 20.67 -3.45 6.01
C ALA A 164 20.85 -4.62 6.99
N HIS A 165 19.92 -5.57 7.02
CA HIS A 165 20.00 -6.76 7.87
C HIS A 165 21.23 -7.62 7.52
N LYS A 166 21.40 -7.96 6.23
CA LYS A 166 22.58 -8.69 5.76
C LYS A 166 23.89 -7.94 6.06
N ALA A 167 23.91 -6.62 5.86
CA ALA A 167 25.09 -5.80 6.16
C ALA A 167 25.43 -5.76 7.66
N MET A 168 24.43 -5.78 8.54
CA MET A 168 24.63 -5.91 9.99
C MET A 168 25.21 -7.29 10.34
N MET A 169 24.73 -8.37 9.73
CA MET A 169 25.29 -9.72 9.94
C MET A 169 26.76 -9.81 9.51
N LEU A 170 27.12 -9.23 8.36
CA LEU A 170 28.51 -9.17 7.89
C LEU A 170 29.39 -8.36 8.85
N ALA A 171 28.93 -7.19 9.30
CA ALA A 171 29.65 -6.38 10.27
C ALA A 171 29.88 -7.14 11.58
N PHE A 172 28.84 -7.81 12.08
CA PHE A 172 28.91 -8.62 13.29
C PHE A 172 29.88 -9.80 13.15
N GLY A 173 29.86 -10.51 12.02
CA GLY A 173 30.80 -11.59 11.72
C GLY A 173 32.26 -11.15 11.67
N GLU A 174 32.52 -9.88 11.33
CA GLU A 174 33.86 -9.27 11.40
C GLU A 174 34.21 -8.67 12.78
N GLY A 175 33.35 -8.83 13.79
CA GLY A 175 33.54 -8.24 15.13
C GLY A 175 33.42 -6.71 15.15
N ARG A 176 32.72 -6.11 14.18
CA ARG A 176 32.56 -4.65 14.07
C ARG A 176 31.24 -4.18 14.68
N HIS A 177 31.30 -3.06 15.38
CA HIS A 177 30.13 -2.36 15.93
C HIS A 177 29.52 -1.34 14.97
N GLN A 178 30.12 -1.15 13.78
CA GLN A 178 29.65 -0.23 12.75
C GLN A 178 29.54 -0.94 11.41
N VAL A 179 28.48 -0.63 10.67
CA VAL A 179 28.34 -1.04 9.28
C VAL A 179 29.21 -0.13 8.42
N LEU A 180 29.95 -0.71 7.47
CA LEU A 180 30.80 0.01 6.53
C LEU A 180 30.23 -0.07 5.10
N PRO A 181 30.61 0.84 4.18
CA PRO A 181 30.14 0.79 2.79
C PRO A 181 30.43 -0.54 2.07
N LYS A 182 31.47 -1.28 2.49
CA LYS A 182 31.76 -2.62 1.95
C LYS A 182 30.66 -3.63 2.30
N HIS A 183 30.18 -3.67 3.55
CA HIS A 183 29.14 -4.61 3.96
C HIS A 183 27.83 -4.39 3.18
N ILE A 184 27.51 -3.13 2.83
CA ILE A 184 26.36 -2.82 1.98
C ILE A 184 26.54 -3.37 0.56
N ARG A 185 27.75 -3.24 -0.03
CA ARG A 185 28.04 -3.79 -1.37
C ARG A 185 27.94 -5.31 -1.37
N ASP A 186 28.50 -5.95 -0.36
CA ASP A 186 28.53 -7.41 -0.25
C ASP A 186 27.12 -7.97 0.00
N ALA A 187 26.37 -7.34 0.91
CA ALA A 187 24.95 -7.65 1.15
C ALA A 187 24.08 -7.47 -0.11
N ALA A 188 24.34 -6.43 -0.91
CA ALA A 188 23.61 -6.19 -2.15
C ALA A 188 23.95 -7.22 -3.22
N ALA A 189 25.22 -7.61 -3.37
CA ALA A 189 25.64 -8.63 -4.34
C ALA A 189 24.91 -9.97 -4.10
N ASP A 190 24.63 -10.29 -2.84
CA ASP A 190 23.89 -11.48 -2.39
C ASP A 190 22.35 -11.27 -2.38
N THR A 191 21.84 -10.12 -2.81
CA THR A 191 20.40 -9.84 -2.84
C THR A 191 19.91 -9.73 -4.29
N PRO A 192 19.24 -10.77 -4.84
CA PRO A 192 18.79 -10.81 -6.24
C PRO A 192 17.93 -9.61 -6.63
N GLU A 193 17.07 -9.13 -5.72
CA GLU A 193 16.14 -8.02 -5.95
C GLU A 193 16.83 -6.65 -6.10
N THR A 194 18.11 -6.55 -5.73
CA THR A 194 18.92 -5.35 -6.02
C THR A 194 19.43 -5.33 -7.47
N ARG A 195 19.34 -6.46 -8.20
CA ARG A 195 19.66 -6.54 -9.63
C ARG A 195 18.54 -5.87 -10.44
N ARG A 196 18.65 -4.56 -10.64
CA ARG A 196 18.12 -3.69 -11.74
C ARG A 196 16.71 -3.87 -12.33
N ASP A 197 15.89 -4.82 -11.93
CA ASP A 197 14.58 -5.06 -12.55
C ASP A 197 13.52 -4.09 -12.02
N TRP A 198 13.57 -3.75 -10.73
CA TRP A 198 12.68 -2.76 -10.11
C TRP A 198 12.96 -1.31 -10.56
N LEU A 199 14.19 -0.99 -10.95
CA LEU A 199 14.59 0.32 -11.50
C LEU A 199 13.96 0.63 -12.87
N ARG A 200 13.60 -0.40 -13.66
CA ARG A 200 12.96 -0.22 -14.97
C ARG A 200 11.55 0.37 -14.85
N TRP A 201 10.85 0.02 -13.78
CA TRP A 201 9.50 0.49 -13.49
C TRP A 201 9.50 1.93 -12.95
N LEU A 202 10.42 2.25 -12.03
CA LEU A 202 10.57 3.61 -11.46
C LEU A 202 10.96 4.65 -12.52
N ARG A 203 11.74 4.25 -13.53
CA ARG A 203 12.09 5.09 -14.70
C ARG A 203 10.95 5.28 -15.72
N ARG A 204 9.88 4.49 -15.65
CA ARG A 204 8.66 4.71 -16.45
C ARG A 204 7.70 5.66 -15.71
N ALA A 205 7.56 5.51 -14.40
CA ALA A 205 6.71 6.38 -13.57
C ALA A 205 7.19 7.84 -13.51
N LEU A 206 8.50 8.10 -13.65
CA LEU A 206 9.07 9.46 -13.67
C LEU A 206 9.10 10.12 -15.07
N ARG A 207 8.52 9.49 -16.10
CA ARG A 207 8.51 10.00 -17.48
C ARG A 207 7.09 10.27 -18.02
N GLY A 208 6.10 10.43 -17.14
CA GLY A 208 4.71 10.76 -17.46
C GLY A 208 4.21 11.95 -16.68
#